data_AF-V5GQ67-F1
#
_entry.id   AF-V5GQ67-F1
#
_cell.length_a   1.000
_cell.length_b   1.000
_cell.length_c   1.000
_cell.angle_alpha   90.00
_cell.angle_beta   90.00
_cell.angle_gamma   90.00
#
_symmetry.space_group_name_H-M   'P 1'
#
loop_
_entity.id
_entity.type
_entity.pdbx_description
1 polymer ?
#
loop_
_entity_poly.entity_id
_entity_poly.type
_entity_poly.pdbx_seq_one_letter_code
_entity_poly.pdbx_strand_id
1 'polypeptide(L)'
;MAASNNVKKAKAFGDIGKNRLNEILEIGNDAVTDVSRHTQFALRYKNIEDIYTEFNTHHSNLIALLSISEPEALAAEENIRKQIDDMYYTIQTIYHNIFDDKHKQDNSTDTSGNMKQSNIKLPKLNLHVFD
;
A
#
# COMPACT_ATOMS: atom_id res chain seq x y z
N MET A 1 23.40 19.02 24.15
CA MET A 1 21.96 19.26 24.34
C MET A 1 21.19 19.44 23.03
N ALA A 2 21.68 20.20 22.03
CA ALA A 2 20.97 20.42 20.77
C ALA A 2 20.66 19.15 19.95
N ALA A 3 21.59 18.19 19.88
CA ALA A 3 21.38 16.93 19.16
C ALA A 3 20.19 16.11 19.70
N SER A 4 20.03 16.03 21.03
CA SER A 4 18.91 15.33 21.67
C SER A 4 17.55 15.97 21.35
N ASN A 5 17.48 17.30 21.25
CA ASN A 5 16.24 17.99 20.88
C ASN A 5 15.86 17.75 19.41
N ASN A 6 16.84 17.68 18.51
CA ASN A 6 16.60 17.40 17.10
C ASN A 6 16.10 15.97 16.86
N VAL A 7 16.65 14.99 17.58
CA VAL A 7 16.17 13.59 17.56
C VAL A 7 14.72 13.51 18.01
N LYS A 8 14.38 14.15 19.15
CA LYS A 8 12.99 14.19 19.65
C LYS A 8 12.02 14.82 18.66
N LYS A 9 12.44 15.92 18.00
CA LYS A 9 11.62 16.61 17.00
C LYS A 9 11.41 15.75 15.75
N ALA A 10 12.46 15.12 15.23
CA ALA A 10 12.36 14.24 14.07
C ALA A 10 11.46 13.04 14.36
N LYS A 11 11.62 12.43 15.55
CA LYS A 11 10.76 11.34 16.01
C LYS A 11 9.30 11.75 16.13
N ALA A 12 9.01 12.90 16.75
CA ALA A 12 7.64 13.38 16.88
C ALA A 12 6.95 13.61 15.52
N PHE A 13 7.66 14.13 14.52
CA PHE A 13 7.09 14.26 13.18
C PHE A 13 6.91 12.92 12.46
N GLY A 14 7.84 11.98 12.64
CA GLY A 14 7.67 10.60 12.17
C GLY A 14 6.43 9.94 12.78
N ASP A 15 6.22 10.09 14.09
CA ASP A 15 5.07 9.55 14.80
C ASP A 15 3.74 10.15 14.30
N ILE A 16 3.71 11.44 13.93
CA ILE A 16 2.52 12.05 13.31
C ILE A 16 2.19 11.39 11.98
N GLY A 17 3.18 11.19 11.10
CA GLY A 17 2.98 10.50 9.81
C GLY A 17 2.49 9.07 10.00
N LYS A 18 3.11 8.33 10.92
CA LYS A 18 2.70 6.98 11.30
C LYS A 18 1.25 6.92 11.78
N ASN A 19 0.87 7.80 12.71
CA ASN A 19 -0.49 7.82 13.26
C ASN A 19 -1.52 8.11 12.17
N ARG A 20 -1.23 9.07 11.28
CA ARG A 20 -2.12 9.39 10.15
C ARG A 20 -2.29 8.20 9.21
N LEU A 21 -1.22 7.47 8.89
CA LEU A 21 -1.33 6.26 8.07
C LEU A 21 -2.15 5.18 8.78
N ASN A 22 -1.98 5.00 10.09
CA ASN A 22 -2.74 4.02 10.86
C ASN A 22 -4.25 4.34 10.87
N GLU A 23 -4.61 5.61 11.07
CA GLU A 23 -6.01 6.05 10.99
C GLU A 23 -6.63 5.77 9.60
N ILE A 24 -5.86 5.98 8.52
CA ILE A 24 -6.33 5.70 7.16
C ILE A 24 -6.48 4.19 6.96
N LEU A 25 -5.57 3.38 7.48
CA LEU A 25 -5.66 1.92 7.41
C LEU A 25 -6.89 1.40 8.16
N GLU A 26 -7.18 1.89 9.35
CA GLU A 26 -8.38 1.54 10.12
C GLU A 26 -9.66 1.85 9.32
N ILE A 27 -9.76 3.06 8.78
CA ILE A 27 -10.90 3.46 7.93
C ILE A 27 -10.98 2.59 6.65
N GLY A 28 -9.83 2.24 6.07
CA GLY A 28 -9.75 1.36 4.91
C GLY A 28 -10.26 -0.04 5.21
N ASN A 29 -9.85 -0.63 6.34
CA ASN A 29 -10.32 -1.94 6.79
C ASN A 29 -11.84 -1.94 7.04
N ASP A 30 -12.37 -0.89 7.67
CA ASP A 30 -13.82 -0.73 7.85
C ASP A 30 -14.54 -0.63 6.49
N ALA A 31 -13.99 0.15 5.55
CA ALA A 31 -14.54 0.34 4.22
C ALA A 31 -14.59 -0.93 3.37
N VAL A 32 -13.78 -1.95 3.65
CA VAL A 32 -13.88 -3.26 2.96
C VAL A 32 -15.24 -3.92 3.22
N THR A 33 -15.84 -3.70 4.39
CA THR A 33 -17.08 -4.37 4.81
C THR A 33 -18.27 -3.42 4.91
N ASP A 34 -18.04 -2.11 5.04
CA ASP A 34 -19.06 -1.09 5.20
C ASP A 34 -18.97 -0.02 4.10
N VAL A 35 -19.91 -0.08 3.15
CA VAL A 35 -20.02 0.85 2.02
C VAL A 35 -20.22 2.30 2.48
N SER A 36 -20.82 2.52 3.66
CA SER A 36 -21.02 3.88 4.19
C SER A 36 -19.69 4.60 4.50
N ARG A 37 -18.60 3.83 4.67
CA ARG A 37 -17.24 4.36 4.92
C ARG A 37 -16.48 4.71 3.64
N HIS A 38 -16.96 4.31 2.46
CA HIS A 38 -16.25 4.52 1.19
C HIS A 38 -15.91 6.00 0.95
N THR A 39 -16.85 6.92 1.16
CA THR A 39 -16.61 8.36 0.96
C THR A 39 -15.53 8.87 1.91
N GLN A 40 -15.57 8.47 3.18
CA GLN A 40 -14.59 8.85 4.19
C GLN A 40 -13.19 8.32 3.81
N PHE A 41 -13.13 7.06 3.39
CA PHE A 41 -11.89 6.43 2.97
C PHE A 41 -11.29 7.12 1.74
N ALA A 42 -12.09 7.38 0.70
CA ALA A 42 -11.64 8.03 -0.51
C ALA A 42 -11.11 9.45 -0.27
N LEU A 43 -11.74 10.22 0.63
CA LEU A 43 -11.25 11.55 1.00
C LEU A 43 -9.90 11.49 1.72
N ARG A 44 -9.73 10.53 2.62
CA ARG A 44 -8.51 10.37 3.41
C ARG A 44 -7.35 9.82 2.59
N TYR A 45 -7.66 8.97 1.61
CA TYR A 45 -6.70 8.40 0.68
C TYR A 45 -6.00 9.45 -0.19
N LYS A 46 -6.68 10.55 -0.56
CA LYS A 46 -6.14 11.57 -1.49
C LYS A 46 -4.75 12.10 -1.14
N ASN A 47 -4.41 12.14 0.15
CA ASN A 47 -3.17 12.72 0.63
C ASN A 47 -2.19 11.66 1.17
N ILE A 48 -2.41 10.38 0.86
CA ILE A 48 -1.60 9.29 1.41
C ILE A 48 -0.13 9.38 0.98
N GLU A 49 0.14 9.75 -0.26
CA GLU A 49 1.50 9.89 -0.80
C GLU A 49 2.26 11.02 -0.11
N ASP A 50 1.60 12.15 0.14
CA ASP A 50 2.17 13.28 0.89
C ASP A 50 2.53 12.85 2.31
N ILE A 51 1.62 12.17 3.02
CA ILE A 51 1.85 11.69 4.39
C ILE A 51 3.03 10.73 4.44
N TYR A 52 3.10 9.80 3.48
CA TYR A 52 4.18 8.82 3.38
C TYR A 52 5.52 9.50 3.06
N THR A 53 5.53 10.50 2.19
CA THR A 53 6.72 11.28 1.84
C THR A 53 7.22 12.12 3.02
N GLU A 54 6.31 12.76 3.75
CA GLU A 54 6.62 13.49 4.99
C GLU A 54 7.23 12.55 6.04
N PHE A 55 6.62 11.39 6.26
CA PHE A 55 7.17 10.36 7.15
C PHE A 55 8.59 9.99 6.74
N ASN A 56 8.81 9.62 5.47
CA ASN A 56 10.12 9.19 4.99
C ASN A 56 11.19 10.28 5.12
N THR A 57 10.80 11.54 4.93
CA THR A 57 11.70 12.69 5.11
C THR A 57 12.10 12.84 6.58
N HIS A 58 11.14 12.80 7.50
CA HIS A 58 11.42 12.93 8.93
C HIS A 58 12.17 11.71 9.49
N HIS A 59 11.81 10.51 9.03
CA HIS A 59 12.45 9.26 9.42
C HIS A 59 13.89 9.16 8.93
N SER A 60 14.16 9.56 7.69
CA SER A 60 15.54 9.61 7.16
C SER A 60 16.41 10.60 7.95
N ASN A 61 15.84 11.75 8.35
CA ASN A 61 16.54 12.70 9.22
C ASN A 61 16.78 12.12 10.62
N LEU A 62 15.83 11.37 11.17
CA LEU A 62 15.99 10.66 12.44
C LEU A 62 17.12 9.64 12.37
N ILE A 63 17.15 8.80 11.33
CA ILE A 63 18.21 7.83 11.07
C ILE A 63 19.57 8.51 10.96
N ALA A 64 19.67 9.61 10.22
CA ALA A 64 20.92 10.36 10.08
C ALA A 64 21.44 10.86 11.44
N LEU A 65 20.54 11.40 12.29
CA LEU A 65 20.91 11.85 13.64
C LEU A 65 21.33 10.69 14.55
N LEU A 66 20.57 9.58 14.54
CA LEU A 66 20.85 8.41 15.38
C LEU A 66 22.13 7.68 14.97
N SER A 67 22.46 7.67 13.67
CA SER A 67 23.70 7.03 13.19
C SER A 67 24.97 7.60 13.81
N ILE A 68 24.91 8.85 14.30
CA ILE A 68 26.02 9.55 14.95
C ILE A 68 26.01 9.32 16.46
N SER A 69 24.83 9.23 17.08
CA SER A 69 24.69 9.25 18.55
C SER A 69 24.34 7.91 19.19
N GLU A 70 23.50 7.10 18.54
CA GLU A 70 22.91 5.86 19.09
C GLU A 70 22.77 4.79 17.98
N PRO A 71 23.87 4.24 17.44
CA PRO A 71 23.82 3.31 16.31
C PRO A 71 23.01 2.03 16.58
N GLU A 72 22.96 1.59 17.84
CA GLU A 72 22.17 0.43 18.28
C GLU A 72 20.66 0.62 18.09
N ALA A 73 20.18 1.87 18.06
CA ALA A 73 18.76 2.17 17.85
C ALA A 73 18.34 2.02 16.37
N LEU A 74 19.29 2.00 15.43
CA LEU A 74 19.00 1.94 13.99
C LEU A 74 18.21 0.69 13.59
N ALA A 75 18.45 -0.45 14.25
CA ALA A 75 17.73 -1.68 13.97
C ALA A 75 16.22 -1.56 14.29
N ALA A 76 15.87 -0.84 15.36
CA ALA A 76 14.48 -0.59 15.73
C ALA A 76 13.82 0.36 14.74
N GLU A 77 14.52 1.42 14.34
CA GLU A 77 13.99 2.40 13.38
C GLU A 77 13.83 1.83 11.96
N GLU A 78 14.68 0.88 11.55
CA GLU A 78 14.50 0.15 10.30
C GLU A 78 13.27 -0.76 10.33
N ASN A 79 12.96 -1.37 11.48
CA ASN A 79 11.72 -2.13 11.63
C ASN A 79 10.48 -1.22 11.55
N ILE A 80 10.56 -0.02 12.14
CA ILE A 80 9.49 0.99 12.01
C ILE A 80 9.29 1.36 10.54
N ARG A 81 10.36 1.62 9.78
CA ARG A 81 10.29 1.93 8.36
C ARG A 81 9.53 0.86 7.58
N LYS A 82 9.88 -0.42 7.78
CA LYS A 82 9.19 -1.56 7.13
C LYS A 82 7.70 -1.62 7.47
N GLN A 83 7.34 -1.42 8.74
CA GLN A 83 5.93 -1.39 9.16
C GLN A 83 5.15 -0.27 8.46
N ILE A 84 5.77 0.89 8.24
CA ILE A 84 5.14 2.00 7.53
C ILE A 84 5.01 1.69 6.03
N ASP A 85 6.03 1.11 5.40
CA ASP A 85 5.97 0.66 4.00
C ASP A 85 4.80 -0.32 3.80
N ASP A 86 4.72 -1.35 4.65
CA ASP A 86 3.65 -2.36 4.60
C ASP A 86 2.27 -1.73 4.74
N MET A 87 2.12 -0.80 5.69
CA MET A 87 0.87 -0.07 5.89
C MET A 87 0.49 0.78 4.67
N TYR A 88 1.44 1.53 4.11
CA TYR A 88 1.22 2.34 2.91
C TYR A 88 0.71 1.49 1.74
N TYR A 89 1.39 0.39 1.41
CA TYR A 89 0.99 -0.48 0.31
C TYR A 89 -0.30 -1.26 0.58
N THR A 90 -0.57 -1.59 1.84
CA THR A 90 -1.85 -2.20 2.23
C THR A 90 -3.00 -1.23 1.97
N ILE A 91 -2.88 0.04 2.36
CA ILE A 91 -3.91 1.05 2.11
C ILE A 91 -4.13 1.23 0.60
N GLN A 92 -3.06 1.33 -0.18
CA GLN A 92 -3.12 1.41 -1.66
C GLN A 92 -3.91 0.22 -2.24
N THR A 93 -3.60 -0.99 -1.76
CA THR A 93 -4.29 -2.21 -2.20
C THR A 93 -5.77 -2.18 -1.87
N ILE A 94 -6.13 -1.81 -0.63
CA ILE A 94 -7.54 -1.70 -0.20
C ILE A 94 -8.28 -0.69 -1.08
N TYR A 95 -7.68 0.48 -1.32
CA TYR A 95 -8.29 1.51 -2.15
C TYR A 95 -8.56 1.02 -3.58
N HIS A 96 -7.54 0.44 -4.23
CA HIS A 96 -7.71 -0.06 -5.59
C HIS A 96 -8.71 -1.23 -5.67
N ASN A 97 -8.77 -2.09 -4.66
CA ASN A 97 -9.78 -3.16 -4.60
C ASN A 97 -11.22 -2.60 -4.47
N ILE A 98 -11.43 -1.55 -3.69
CA ILE A 98 -12.77 -0.97 -3.48
C ILE A 98 -13.21 -0.11 -4.66
N PHE A 99 -12.31 0.67 -5.25
CA PHE A 99 -12.67 1.72 -6.22
C PHE A 99 -12.28 1.44 -7.68
N ASP A 100 -11.26 0.61 -7.94
CA ASP A 100 -10.77 0.32 -9.30
C ASP A 100 -11.31 -1.00 -9.89
N ASP A 101 -12.17 -1.73 -9.17
CA ASP A 101 -12.83 -2.96 -9.67
C ASP A 101 -13.83 -2.69 -10.82
N LYS A 102 -13.93 -1.44 -11.29
CA LYS A 102 -14.68 -1.04 -12.51
C LYS A 102 -14.16 -1.66 -13.82
N HIS A 103 -13.03 -2.36 -13.80
CA HIS A 103 -12.51 -3.10 -14.97
C HIS A 103 -12.72 -4.62 -14.94
N LYS A 104 -13.41 -5.18 -13.94
CA LYS A 104 -13.65 -6.64 -13.84
C LYS A 104 -15.08 -7.11 -14.09
N GLN A 105 -16.04 -6.20 -14.30
CA GLN A 105 -17.46 -6.54 -14.46
C GLN A 105 -18.05 -6.34 -15.87
N ASP A 106 -17.23 -6.35 -16.92
CA ASP A 106 -17.72 -6.26 -18.32
C ASP A 106 -17.82 -7.61 -19.05
N ASN A 107 -17.82 -8.75 -18.33
CA ASN A 107 -17.98 -10.08 -18.94
C ASN A 107 -18.86 -11.04 -18.12
N SER A 108 -19.99 -10.56 -17.59
CA SER A 108 -21.09 -11.46 -17.21
C SER A 108 -22.39 -10.94 -17.81
N THR A 109 -22.50 -11.08 -19.13
CA THR A 109 -23.79 -11.00 -19.80
C THR A 109 -24.64 -12.17 -19.34
N ASP A 110 -25.80 -11.85 -18.76
CA ASP A 110 -26.92 -12.78 -18.67
C ASP A 110 -27.19 -13.38 -20.05
N THR A 111 -27.13 -14.71 -20.18
CA THR A 111 -27.87 -15.41 -21.23
C THR A 111 -28.24 -16.80 -20.75
N SER A 112 -29.52 -16.97 -20.45
CA SER A 112 -30.17 -18.27 -20.52
C SER A 112 -29.94 -18.88 -21.90
N GLY A 113 -29.46 -20.12 -21.99
CA GLY A 113 -29.58 -20.89 -23.23
C GLY A 113 -28.36 -21.73 -23.61
N ASN A 114 -28.55 -23.04 -23.49
CA ASN A 114 -27.91 -24.11 -24.27
C ASN A 114 -26.39 -24.27 -24.24
N MET A 115 -25.99 -25.41 -23.66
CA MET A 115 -24.74 -26.13 -23.92
C MET A 115 -24.34 -26.07 -25.40
N LYS A 116 -23.15 -25.55 -25.69
CA LYS A 116 -22.35 -25.96 -26.85
C LYS A 116 -20.91 -26.17 -26.40
N GLN A 117 -20.48 -27.44 -26.41
CA GLN A 117 -19.07 -27.81 -26.34
C GLN A 117 -18.33 -27.17 -27.52
N SER A 118 -17.40 -26.26 -27.26
CA SER A 118 -16.47 -25.78 -28.27
C SER A 118 -15.30 -26.77 -28.39
N ASN A 119 -15.28 -27.53 -29.49
CA ASN A 119 -14.11 -28.27 -29.95
C ASN A 119 -13.02 -27.29 -30.39
N ILE A 120 -12.17 -26.86 -29.46
CA ILE A 120 -10.97 -26.07 -29.76
C ILE A 120 -9.92 -27.03 -30.32
N LYS A 121 -9.68 -27.00 -31.63
CA LYS A 121 -8.54 -27.70 -32.25
C LYS A 121 -7.28 -26.84 -32.02
N LEU A 122 -6.35 -27.37 -31.23
CA LEU A 122 -5.05 -26.75 -31.01
C LEU A 122 -4.22 -26.75 -32.31
N PRO A 123 -3.44 -25.68 -32.57
CA PRO A 123 -2.54 -25.63 -33.72
C PRO A 123 -1.41 -26.65 -33.56
N LYS A 124 -1.14 -27.41 -34.63
CA LYS A 124 -0.06 -28.40 -34.65
C LYS A 124 1.29 -27.69 -34.81
N LEU A 125 2.16 -27.83 -33.82
CA LEU A 125 3.57 -27.45 -33.92
C LEU A 125 4.32 -28.54 -34.71
N ASN A 126 4.81 -28.19 -35.90
CA ASN A 126 5.76 -29.03 -36.63
C ASN A 126 7.18 -28.67 -36.17
N LEU A 127 7.85 -29.61 -35.52
CA LEU A 127 9.27 -29.48 -35.19
C LEU A 127 10.10 -29.83 -36.43
N HIS A 128 10.94 -28.90 -36.85
CA HIS A 128 11.95 -29.14 -37.90
C HIS A 128 13.09 -29.96 -37.29
N VAL A 129 13.38 -31.12 -37.88
CA VAL A 129 14.57 -31.90 -37.55
C VAL A 129 15.66 -31.44 -38.52
N PHE A 130 16.82 -31.05 -38.00
CA PHE A 130 17.98 -30.70 -38.82
C PHE A 130 18.77 -31.98 -39.11
N ASP A 131 19.07 -32.24 -40.40
CA ASP A 131 19.96 -33.31 -40.86
C ASP A 131 21.42 -33.04 -40.47
#